data_AF-A0ABD0X4Q4-F1
#
_entry.id   AF-A0ABD0X4Q4-F1
#
_cell.length_a   1.000
_cell.length_b   1.000
_cell.length_c   1.000
_cell.angle_alpha   90.00
_cell.angle_beta   90.00
_cell.angle_gamma   90.00
#
_symmetry.space_group_name_H-M   'P 1'
#
loop_
_entity.id
_entity.type
_entity.pdbx_description
1 polymer ?
#
loop_
_entity_poly.entity_id
_entity_poly.type
_entity_poly.pdbx_seq_one_letter_code
_entity_poly.pdbx_strand_id
1 'polypeptide(L)'
;MNSAFRKLQASFALHSHVFDQTSLLFRASLSVKWIQGSLLLANERQYRTMPTHGIGRYKHLLPKEAPKKKKEKLQMKPIKMATDTEYGTLNVKVSGYDMTLVEHYSQYIHNLCNRLGVKVAESYALPTKSMEVMVMPEQGTKMYVDAVLKTHERIVQLSQLNAAFCPIFLEVLLKNQPEGVQLSVKQHTEADYHARYKARPELEGLMAQIN
;
A
#
# COMPACT_ATOMS: atom_id res chain seq x y z
N MET A 1 -40.76 11.46 -19.20
CA MET A 1 -41.27 12.84 -18.99
C MET A 1 -42.22 12.78 -17.80
N ASN A 2 -41.69 13.05 -16.59
CA ASN A 2 -42.40 12.75 -15.34
C ASN A 2 -42.94 14.04 -14.72
N SER A 3 -44.25 14.07 -14.53
CA SER A 3 -45.10 15.16 -14.02
C SER A 3 -44.95 15.47 -12.53
N ALA A 4 -43.95 14.89 -11.86
CA ALA A 4 -43.69 15.10 -10.44
C ALA A 4 -42.86 16.38 -10.14
N PHE A 5 -42.12 16.91 -11.13
CA PHE A 5 -41.24 18.06 -10.92
C PHE A 5 -41.95 19.42 -10.94
N ARG A 6 -43.22 19.51 -11.38
CA ARG A 6 -43.97 20.79 -11.44
C ARG A 6 -44.76 21.12 -10.17
N LYS A 7 -44.90 20.21 -9.20
CA LYS A 7 -45.67 20.45 -7.97
C LYS A 7 -44.87 20.99 -6.79
N LEU A 8 -43.53 20.94 -6.83
CA LEU A 8 -42.68 21.45 -5.75
C LEU A 8 -42.28 22.93 -5.92
N GLN A 9 -42.48 23.50 -7.10
CA GLN A 9 -42.11 24.90 -7.38
C GLN A 9 -43.24 25.90 -7.04
N ALA A 10 -44.46 25.41 -6.75
CA ALA A 10 -45.63 26.25 -6.45
C ALA A 10 -45.86 26.51 -4.95
N SER A 11 -45.23 25.74 -4.06
CA SER A 11 -45.40 25.88 -2.60
C SER A 11 -44.42 26.84 -1.93
N PHE A 12 -43.37 27.29 -2.62
CA PHE A 12 -42.37 28.24 -2.08
C PHE A 12 -42.69 29.72 -2.36
N ALA A 13 -43.71 30.03 -3.17
CA ALA A 13 -44.04 31.40 -3.58
C ALA A 13 -45.18 32.05 -2.77
N LEU A 14 -45.73 31.39 -1.75
CA LEU A 14 -46.87 31.91 -0.97
C LEU A 14 -46.56 32.25 0.50
N HIS A 15 -45.28 32.28 0.90
CA HIS A 15 -44.92 32.60 2.29
C HIS A 15 -43.90 33.74 2.46
N SER A 16 -43.66 34.54 1.42
CA SER A 16 -42.73 35.70 1.45
C SER A 16 -43.43 37.06 1.50
N HIS A 17 -44.73 37.12 1.79
CA HIS A 17 -45.52 38.35 1.79
C HIS A 17 -46.34 38.57 3.07
N VAL A 18 -45.81 38.25 4.25
CA VAL A 18 -46.39 38.70 5.53
C VAL A 18 -45.26 38.84 6.55
N PHE A 19 -44.41 39.87 6.44
CA PHE A 19 -43.64 40.42 7.57
C PHE A 19 -43.04 41.78 7.25
N ASP A 20 -43.79 42.62 6.53
CA ASP A 20 -43.50 44.06 6.36
C ASP A 20 -44.67 44.81 6.97
N GLN A 21 -44.56 45.15 8.25
CA GLN A 21 -45.28 46.21 8.98
C GLN A 21 -45.21 45.90 10.47
N THR A 22 -44.18 46.42 11.16
CA THR A 22 -44.25 46.97 12.54
C THR A 22 -42.83 47.30 13.02
N SER A 23 -42.33 48.49 12.69
CA SER A 23 -41.22 49.09 13.43
C SER A 23 -41.24 50.62 13.28
N LEU A 24 -42.32 51.24 13.74
CA LEU A 24 -42.40 52.69 13.93
C LEU A 24 -42.90 53.00 15.33
N LEU A 25 -42.11 52.67 16.37
CA LEU A 25 -42.21 53.30 17.68
C LEU A 25 -40.92 53.04 18.46
N PHE A 26 -39.88 53.85 18.26
CA PHE A 26 -38.89 54.16 19.30
C PHE A 26 -38.26 55.53 19.02
N ARG A 27 -39.01 56.59 19.34
CA ARG A 27 -38.42 57.88 19.70
C ARG A 27 -38.07 57.81 21.18
N ALA A 28 -36.83 57.49 21.49
CA ALA A 28 -36.24 57.74 22.78
C ALA A 28 -34.79 58.21 22.56
N SER A 29 -34.55 59.49 22.86
CA SER A 29 -33.24 60.12 22.83
C SER A 29 -32.36 59.46 23.89
N LEU A 30 -31.45 58.58 23.47
CA LEU A 30 -30.41 58.05 24.35
C LEU A 30 -29.21 58.99 24.30
N SER A 31 -29.05 59.71 25.41
CA SER A 31 -27.88 60.48 25.81
C SER A 31 -26.58 59.78 25.40
N VAL A 32 -25.77 60.49 24.61
CA VAL A 32 -24.40 60.10 24.29
C VAL A 32 -23.59 60.12 25.58
N LYS A 33 -23.38 58.94 26.16
CA LYS A 33 -22.29 58.69 27.10
C LYS A 33 -21.21 57.91 26.37
N TRP A 34 -20.12 58.58 26.07
CA TRP A 34 -18.88 57.96 25.62
C TRP A 34 -18.36 57.05 26.72
N ILE A 35 -18.60 55.74 26.60
CA ILE A 35 -17.85 54.74 27.36
C ILE A 35 -16.60 54.43 26.53
N GLN A 36 -15.49 54.92 27.07
CA GLN A 36 -14.15 54.59 26.66
C GLN A 36 -13.91 53.10 26.92
N GLY A 37 -14.02 52.28 25.88
CA GLY A 37 -13.80 50.85 25.93
C GLY A 37 -13.47 50.34 24.53
N SER A 38 -12.30 49.73 24.39
CA SER A 38 -11.63 49.35 23.15
C SER A 38 -12.55 48.84 22.03
N LEU A 39 -12.56 49.55 20.90
CA LEU A 39 -12.90 48.98 19.59
C LEU A 39 -11.75 48.06 19.14
N LEU A 40 -11.59 46.92 19.81
CA LEU A 40 -10.98 45.76 19.18
C LEU A 40 -12.12 44.91 18.66
N LEU A 41 -12.37 45.08 17.37
CA LEU A 41 -13.15 44.22 16.50
C LEU A 41 -12.96 42.74 16.92
N ALA A 42 -13.91 42.20 17.67
CA ALA A 42 -13.97 40.79 18.04
C ALA A 42 -14.29 39.96 16.78
N ASN A 43 -13.34 39.92 15.86
CA ASN A 43 -13.39 39.09 14.66
C ASN A 43 -12.93 37.67 15.03
N GLU A 44 -13.49 37.14 16.13
CA GLU A 44 -13.30 35.74 16.47
C GLU A 44 -14.18 34.92 15.54
N ARG A 45 -13.55 33.98 14.83
CA ARG A 45 -14.25 33.06 13.94
C ARG A 45 -15.20 32.19 14.78
N GLN A 46 -16.44 32.64 14.97
CA GLN A 46 -17.50 32.00 15.78
C GLN A 46 -17.72 30.52 15.42
N TYR A 47 -17.40 30.13 14.20
CA TYR A 47 -17.49 28.73 13.75
C TYR A 47 -16.54 27.77 14.49
N ARG A 48 -15.44 28.24 15.09
CA ARG A 48 -14.52 27.37 15.85
C ARG A 48 -15.07 26.92 17.20
N THR A 49 -15.99 27.69 17.78
CA THR A 49 -16.64 27.41 19.05
C THR A 49 -17.97 26.66 18.88
N MET A 50 -18.41 26.43 17.64
CA MET A 50 -19.62 25.65 17.34
C MET A 50 -19.40 24.14 17.56
N PRO A 51 -20.45 23.39 17.98
CA PRO A 51 -20.35 21.94 18.19
C PRO A 51 -20.06 21.16 16.90
N THR A 52 -20.36 21.75 15.73
CA THR A 52 -20.09 21.17 14.40
C THR A 52 -18.67 21.44 13.90
N HIS A 53 -17.84 22.12 14.68
CA HIS A 53 -16.46 22.41 14.29
C HIS A 53 -15.66 21.13 14.07
N GLY A 54 -15.12 20.97 12.85
CA GLY A 54 -14.23 19.86 12.52
C GLY A 54 -14.90 18.60 11.96
N ILE A 55 -16.21 18.61 11.72
CA ILE A 55 -16.94 17.49 11.06
C ILE A 55 -16.30 17.06 9.73
N GLY A 56 -15.72 18.00 8.98
CA GLY A 56 -15.03 17.74 7.71
C GLY A 56 -13.53 17.38 7.82
N ARG A 57 -12.98 17.19 9.02
CA ARG A 57 -11.56 16.84 9.18
C ARG A 57 -11.33 15.37 8.82
N TYR A 58 -11.02 15.07 7.56
CA TYR A 58 -10.80 13.69 7.12
C TYR A 58 -9.34 13.21 7.22
N LYS A 59 -8.36 14.11 7.39
CA LYS A 59 -6.93 13.77 7.35
C LYS A 59 -6.48 12.75 8.40
N HIS A 60 -7.21 12.60 9.51
CA HIS A 60 -6.92 11.63 10.56
C HIS A 60 -7.42 10.21 10.22
N LEU A 61 -8.36 10.08 9.28
CA LEU A 61 -8.84 8.79 8.77
C LEU A 61 -7.85 8.17 7.78
N LEU A 62 -6.97 8.99 7.21
CA LEU A 62 -5.93 8.55 6.30
C LEU A 62 -4.64 8.24 7.06
N PRO A 63 -3.90 7.20 6.67
CA PRO A 63 -2.57 6.96 7.21
C PRO A 63 -1.66 8.14 6.91
N LYS A 64 -0.80 8.51 7.87
CA LYS A 64 0.16 9.61 7.68
C LYS A 64 1.20 9.19 6.64
N GLU A 65 1.18 9.83 5.47
CA GLU A 65 2.21 9.66 4.46
C GLU A 65 3.52 10.31 4.94
N ALA A 66 4.62 9.57 4.89
CA ALA A 66 5.96 10.14 5.10
C ALA A 66 6.25 11.16 3.97
N PRO A 67 6.95 12.27 4.27
CA PRO A 67 7.25 13.28 3.26
C PRO A 67 8.00 12.65 2.08
N LYS A 68 7.49 12.84 0.85
CA LYS A 68 8.12 12.35 -0.38
C LYS A 68 9.46 13.05 -0.57
N LYS A 69 10.54 12.46 -0.06
CA LYS A 69 11.88 13.02 -0.22
C LYS A 69 12.31 12.91 -1.70
N LYS A 70 12.79 14.03 -2.25
CA LYS A 70 13.26 14.18 -3.63
C LYS A 70 14.33 13.13 -3.94
N LYS A 71 14.05 12.19 -4.85
CA LYS A 71 14.97 11.17 -5.38
C LYS A 71 15.83 10.49 -4.30
N GLU A 72 15.22 10.07 -3.20
CA GLU A 72 15.96 9.38 -2.15
C GLU A 72 16.29 7.95 -2.58
N LYS A 73 17.53 7.52 -2.31
CA LYS A 73 17.97 6.13 -2.41
C LYS A 73 16.90 5.25 -1.74
N LEU A 74 16.41 4.21 -2.44
CA LEU A 74 15.45 3.25 -1.87
C LEU A 74 16.03 2.68 -0.56
N GLN A 75 15.57 3.23 0.57
CA GLN A 75 15.97 2.76 1.88
C GLN A 75 15.22 1.46 2.15
N MET A 76 15.94 0.48 2.69
CA MET A 76 15.37 -0.79 3.06
C MET A 76 14.27 -0.56 4.10
N LYS A 77 13.09 -1.13 3.86
CA LYS A 77 12.01 -1.12 4.86
C LYS A 77 12.45 -2.00 6.04
N PRO A 78 12.18 -1.60 7.29
CA PRO A 78 12.54 -2.41 8.44
C PRO A 78 11.86 -3.78 8.35
N ILE A 79 12.65 -4.84 8.51
CA ILE A 79 12.17 -6.22 8.54
C ILE A 79 11.38 -6.39 9.85
N LYS A 80 10.14 -6.85 9.74
CA LYS A 80 9.35 -7.17 10.93
C LYS A 80 9.80 -8.52 11.47
N MET A 81 10.24 -8.53 12.72
CA MET A 81 10.64 -9.74 13.44
C MET A 81 9.41 -10.60 13.77
N ALA A 82 9.64 -11.89 13.96
CA ALA A 82 8.60 -12.81 14.41
C ALA A 82 8.19 -12.50 15.86
N THR A 83 6.90 -12.65 16.15
CA THR A 83 6.30 -12.61 17.49
C THR A 83 5.75 -14.00 17.80
N ASP A 84 5.47 -14.32 19.07
CA ASP A 84 4.95 -15.64 19.47
C ASP A 84 3.66 -16.04 18.73
N THR A 85 2.84 -15.06 18.35
CA THR A 85 1.55 -15.26 17.67
C THR A 85 1.61 -15.09 16.15
N GLU A 86 2.61 -14.37 15.64
CA GLU A 86 2.66 -13.95 14.24
C GLU A 86 4.07 -14.16 13.67
N TYR A 87 4.14 -14.80 12.51
CA TYR A 87 5.36 -14.81 11.70
C TYR A 87 5.68 -13.39 11.21
N GLY A 88 6.96 -13.09 11.10
CA GLY A 88 7.46 -11.81 10.59
C GLY A 88 7.21 -11.62 9.09
N THR A 89 8.16 -11.00 8.39
CA THR A 89 8.10 -10.93 6.93
C THR A 89 8.57 -12.23 6.29
N LEU A 90 7.68 -12.88 5.53
CA LEU A 90 7.94 -14.13 4.82
C LEU A 90 8.03 -13.88 3.31
N ASN A 91 8.97 -14.55 2.66
CA ASN A 91 9.13 -14.56 1.22
C ASN A 91 8.66 -15.90 0.67
N VAL A 92 7.58 -15.86 -0.12
CA VAL A 92 7.13 -17.01 -0.91
C VAL A 92 7.79 -16.91 -2.27
N LYS A 93 8.78 -17.76 -2.52
CA LYS A 93 9.50 -17.86 -3.78
C LYS A 93 8.87 -18.94 -4.65
N VAL A 94 8.49 -18.54 -5.85
CA VAL A 94 8.00 -19.38 -6.93
C VAL A 94 9.06 -19.42 -8.01
N SER A 95 9.57 -20.60 -8.35
CA SER A 95 10.57 -20.80 -9.40
C SER A 95 10.09 -21.81 -10.43
N GLY A 96 10.42 -21.60 -11.70
CA GLY A 96 10.08 -22.53 -12.77
C GLY A 96 10.79 -22.18 -14.07
N TYR A 97 10.75 -23.10 -15.03
CA TYR A 97 11.37 -22.90 -16.35
C TYR A 97 10.47 -22.09 -17.30
N ASP A 98 9.16 -22.28 -17.21
CA ASP A 98 8.19 -21.50 -17.96
C ASP A 98 7.83 -20.22 -17.21
N MET A 99 8.06 -19.08 -17.88
CA MET A 99 7.73 -17.75 -17.37
C MET A 99 6.23 -17.60 -17.08
N THR A 100 5.37 -18.12 -17.96
CA THR A 100 3.93 -17.87 -17.93
C THR A 100 3.27 -18.55 -16.72
N LEU A 101 3.65 -19.79 -16.45
CA LEU A 101 3.18 -20.55 -15.30
C LEU A 101 3.60 -19.90 -13.97
N VAL A 102 4.85 -19.46 -13.88
CA VAL A 102 5.39 -18.81 -12.67
C VAL A 102 4.68 -17.49 -12.42
N GLU A 103 4.43 -16.68 -13.45
CA GLU A 103 3.70 -15.42 -13.33
C GLU A 103 2.24 -15.63 -12.92
N HIS A 104 1.54 -16.52 -13.62
CA HIS A 104 0.13 -16.82 -13.32
C HIS A 104 -0.03 -17.36 -11.89
N TYR A 105 0.88 -18.23 -11.45
CA TYR A 105 0.85 -18.74 -10.08
C TYR A 105 1.17 -17.64 -9.05
N SER A 106 2.12 -16.75 -9.33
CA SER A 106 2.37 -15.59 -8.46
C SER A 106 1.16 -14.66 -8.33
N GLN A 107 0.41 -14.46 -9.43
CA GLN A 107 -0.84 -13.70 -9.45
C GLN A 107 -1.93 -14.40 -8.64
N TYR A 108 -2.05 -15.73 -8.76
CA TYR A 108 -2.95 -16.54 -7.95
C TYR A 108 -2.68 -16.37 -6.46
N ILE A 109 -1.41 -16.50 -6.04
CA ILE A 109 -1.00 -16.32 -4.63
C ILE A 109 -1.35 -14.91 -4.14
N HIS A 110 -1.07 -13.88 -4.95
CA HIS A 110 -1.37 -12.51 -4.59
C HIS A 110 -2.89 -12.28 -4.40
N ASN A 111 -3.71 -12.78 -5.31
CA ASN A 111 -5.17 -12.69 -5.23
C ASN A 111 -5.73 -13.48 -4.03
N LEU A 112 -5.17 -14.65 -3.77
CA LEU A 112 -5.55 -15.49 -2.63
C LEU A 112 -5.24 -14.77 -1.31
N CYS A 113 -4.07 -14.13 -1.19
CA CYS A 113 -3.73 -13.32 -0.01
C CYS A 113 -4.71 -12.15 0.19
N ASN A 114 -5.09 -11.45 -0.90
CA ASN A 114 -6.06 -10.35 -0.83
C ASN A 114 -7.45 -10.84 -0.38
N ARG A 115 -7.88 -12.02 -0.83
CA ARG A 115 -9.16 -12.63 -0.41
C ARG A 115 -9.16 -13.07 1.06
N LEU A 116 -8.02 -13.56 1.54
CA LEU A 116 -7.83 -14.04 2.91
C LEU A 116 -7.53 -12.89 3.90
N GLY A 117 -7.40 -11.65 3.42
CA GLY A 117 -7.07 -10.49 4.25
C GLY A 117 -5.62 -10.45 4.73
N VAL A 118 -4.73 -11.24 4.12
CA VAL A 118 -3.30 -11.24 4.44
C VAL A 118 -2.62 -10.06 3.74
N LYS A 119 -1.88 -9.26 4.51
CA LYS A 119 -1.19 -8.07 3.98
C LYS A 119 0.05 -8.47 3.18
N VAL A 120 -0.02 -8.30 1.86
CA VAL A 120 1.15 -8.42 0.96
C VAL A 120 1.95 -7.13 0.99
N ALA A 121 3.23 -7.21 1.35
CA ALA A 121 4.11 -6.05 1.40
C ALA A 121 4.58 -5.64 0.00
N GLU A 122 5.13 -6.60 -0.75
CA GLU A 122 5.67 -6.41 -2.10
C GLU A 122 5.52 -7.70 -2.91
N SER A 123 5.35 -7.57 -4.22
CA SER A 123 5.42 -8.68 -5.18
C SER A 123 6.38 -8.25 -6.28
N TYR A 124 7.44 -9.03 -6.52
CA TYR A 124 8.50 -8.66 -7.44
C TYR A 124 9.12 -9.87 -8.13
N ALA A 125 9.86 -9.59 -9.20
CA ALA A 125 10.61 -10.59 -9.96
C ALA A 125 12.09 -10.56 -9.58
N LEU A 126 12.71 -11.74 -9.57
CA LEU A 126 14.17 -11.85 -9.54
C LEU A 126 14.72 -11.95 -10.97
N PRO A 127 16.00 -11.56 -11.18
CA PRO A 127 16.64 -11.73 -12.48
C PRO A 127 16.66 -13.21 -12.87
N THR A 128 16.37 -13.47 -14.15
CA THR A 128 16.33 -14.83 -14.70
C THR A 128 17.72 -15.43 -14.73
N LYS A 129 17.85 -16.70 -14.32
CA LYS A 129 19.11 -17.44 -14.37
C LYS A 129 19.12 -18.32 -15.60
N SER A 130 20.07 -18.11 -16.50
CA SER A 130 20.31 -18.99 -17.65
C SER A 130 21.34 -20.05 -17.27
N MET A 131 21.00 -21.31 -17.49
CA MET A 131 21.86 -22.45 -17.21
C MET A 131 22.07 -23.23 -18.51
N GLU A 132 23.31 -23.37 -18.93
CA GLU A 132 23.67 -24.16 -20.11
C GLU A 132 23.84 -25.62 -19.69
N VAL A 133 23.04 -26.50 -20.30
CA VAL A 133 23.11 -27.94 -20.06
C VAL A 133 24.09 -28.52 -21.07
N MET A 134 25.21 -29.03 -20.56
CA MET A 134 26.21 -29.70 -21.37
C MET A 134 26.06 -31.22 -21.23
N VAL A 135 25.99 -31.91 -22.36
CA VAL A 135 25.83 -33.37 -22.44
C VAL A 135 27.12 -33.98 -22.97
N MET A 136 27.53 -35.09 -22.36
CA MET A 136 28.63 -35.92 -22.84
C MET A 136 28.09 -36.95 -23.85
N PRO A 137 28.62 -37.03 -25.07
CA PRO A 137 28.22 -38.05 -26.03
C PRO A 137 28.69 -39.45 -25.59
N GLU A 138 27.97 -40.50 -26.00
CA GLU A 138 28.25 -41.88 -25.60
C GLU A 138 29.64 -42.38 -26.03
N GLN A 139 30.18 -41.83 -27.13
CA GLN A 139 31.47 -42.22 -27.70
C GLN A 139 32.41 -41.00 -27.83
N GLY A 140 32.62 -40.26 -26.73
CA GLY A 140 33.60 -39.18 -26.69
C GLY A 140 33.71 -38.48 -25.34
N THR A 141 34.88 -37.91 -25.03
CA THR A 141 35.15 -37.21 -23.74
C THR A 141 34.75 -35.73 -23.76
N LYS A 142 34.49 -35.16 -24.95
CA LYS A 142 34.21 -33.72 -25.09
C LYS A 142 32.74 -33.41 -24.81
N MET A 143 32.48 -32.46 -23.93
CA MET A 143 31.15 -31.94 -23.62
C MET A 143 30.63 -31.03 -24.73
N TYR A 144 29.34 -31.14 -25.07
CA TYR A 144 28.64 -30.25 -26.01
C TYR A 144 27.43 -29.61 -25.34
N VAL A 145 27.10 -28.37 -25.71
CA VAL A 145 25.90 -27.67 -25.21
C VAL A 145 24.69 -28.24 -25.94
N ASP A 146 23.75 -28.80 -25.18
CA ASP A 146 22.51 -29.37 -25.70
C ASP A 146 21.37 -28.33 -25.65
N ALA A 147 21.17 -27.73 -24.48
CA ALA A 147 20.09 -26.77 -24.26
C ALA A 147 20.48 -25.64 -23.31
N VAL A 148 19.80 -24.50 -23.44
CA VAL A 148 19.90 -23.36 -22.52
C VAL A 148 18.58 -23.23 -21.76
N LEU A 149 18.59 -23.60 -20.49
CA LEU A 149 17.43 -23.53 -19.61
C LEU A 149 17.38 -22.17 -18.92
N LYS A 150 16.24 -21.49 -18.98
CA LYS A 150 16.00 -20.24 -18.28
C LYS A 150 15.14 -20.52 -17.06
N THR A 151 15.60 -20.12 -15.89
CA THR A 151 14.85 -20.25 -14.64
C THR A 151 14.33 -18.88 -14.23
N HIS A 152 13.00 -18.75 -14.19
CA HIS A 152 12.31 -17.55 -13.77
C HIS A 152 11.90 -17.68 -12.31
N GLU A 153 12.08 -16.61 -11.53
CA GLU A 153 11.80 -16.60 -10.10
C GLU A 153 10.94 -15.38 -9.76
N ARG A 154 9.82 -15.61 -9.08
CA ARG A 154 8.91 -14.57 -8.57
C ARG A 154 8.82 -14.70 -7.06
N ILE A 155 8.78 -13.57 -6.36
CA ILE A 155 8.67 -13.53 -4.91
C ILE A 155 7.45 -12.70 -4.51
N VAL A 156 6.61 -13.30 -3.67
CA VAL A 156 5.52 -12.62 -2.97
C VAL A 156 5.93 -12.47 -1.50
N GLN A 157 6.13 -11.22 -1.09
CA GLN A 157 6.51 -10.88 0.28
C GLN A 157 5.26 -10.65 1.12
N LEU A 158 5.02 -11.55 2.07
CA LEU A 158 3.92 -11.48 3.01
C LEU A 158 4.37 -10.78 4.29
N SER A 159 3.49 -9.98 4.87
CA SER A 159 3.71 -9.36 6.16
C SER A 159 2.72 -9.90 7.19
N GLN A 160 3.23 -10.28 8.36
CA GLN A 160 2.44 -10.62 9.55
C GLN A 160 1.44 -11.74 9.28
N LEU A 161 1.97 -12.95 9.11
CA LEU A 161 1.14 -14.15 8.93
C LEU A 161 0.86 -14.78 10.30
N ASN A 162 -0.41 -14.89 10.69
CA ASN A 162 -0.81 -15.53 11.95
C ASN A 162 -0.30 -17.00 11.99
N ALA A 163 0.29 -17.40 13.14
CA ALA A 163 0.83 -18.74 13.33
C ALA A 163 -0.20 -19.85 13.07
N ALA A 164 -1.45 -19.66 13.52
CA ALA A 164 -2.53 -20.63 13.32
C ALA A 164 -2.98 -20.73 11.86
N PHE A 165 -2.83 -19.65 11.09
CA PHE A 165 -3.27 -19.58 9.70
C PHE A 165 -2.22 -20.11 8.70
N CYS A 166 -0.94 -20.01 9.06
CA CYS A 166 0.19 -20.45 8.24
C CYS A 166 0.07 -21.88 7.71
N PRO A 167 -0.24 -22.92 8.52
CA PRO A 167 -0.33 -24.28 8.01
C PRO A 167 -1.45 -24.44 6.97
N ILE A 168 -2.61 -23.83 7.20
CA ILE A 168 -3.75 -23.86 6.27
C ILE A 168 -3.36 -23.17 4.97
N PHE A 169 -2.71 -22.02 5.06
CA PHE A 169 -2.24 -21.27 3.90
C PHE A 169 -1.23 -22.07 3.07
N LEU A 170 -0.23 -22.68 3.71
CA LEU A 170 0.77 -23.51 3.03
C LEU A 170 0.13 -24.75 2.38
N GLU A 171 -0.82 -25.40 3.04
CA GLU A 171 -1.52 -26.56 2.49
C GLU A 171 -2.31 -26.19 1.23
N VAL A 172 -3.02 -25.05 1.24
CA VAL A 172 -3.75 -24.56 0.07
C VAL A 172 -2.79 -24.22 -1.08
N LEU A 173 -1.61 -23.66 -0.79
CA LEU A 173 -0.61 -23.42 -1.83
C LEU A 173 -0.09 -24.72 -2.43
N LEU A 174 0.30 -25.69 -1.60
CA LEU A 174 0.83 -26.97 -2.07
C LEU A 174 -0.21 -27.76 -2.90
N LYS A 175 -1.49 -27.75 -2.50
CA LYS A 175 -2.57 -28.40 -3.25
C LYS A 175 -2.83 -27.79 -4.63
N ASN A 176 -2.59 -26.49 -4.77
CA ASN A 176 -2.82 -25.76 -6.03
C ASN A 176 -1.52 -25.53 -6.81
N GLN A 177 -0.43 -26.19 -6.43
CA GLN A 177 0.86 -26.02 -7.09
C GLN A 177 0.83 -26.64 -8.50
N PRO A 178 1.08 -25.86 -9.56
CA PRO A 178 1.11 -26.40 -10.91
C PRO A 178 2.39 -27.19 -11.18
N GLU A 179 2.35 -28.04 -12.20
CA GLU A 179 3.49 -28.83 -12.65
C GLU A 179 4.65 -27.93 -13.14
N GLY A 180 5.89 -28.37 -12.90
CA GLY A 180 7.09 -27.63 -13.32
C GLY A 180 7.37 -26.33 -12.55
N VAL A 181 6.55 -26.01 -11.54
CA VAL A 181 6.78 -24.90 -10.62
C VAL A 181 7.22 -25.44 -9.26
N GLN A 182 8.27 -24.86 -8.70
CA GLN A 182 8.79 -25.15 -7.37
C GLN A 182 8.46 -23.99 -6.42
N LEU A 183 7.83 -24.32 -5.30
CA LEU A 183 7.51 -23.38 -4.24
C LEU A 183 8.50 -23.51 -3.08
N SER A 184 9.00 -22.38 -2.58
CA SER A 184 9.85 -22.32 -1.39
C SER A 184 9.46 -21.13 -0.52
N VAL A 185 9.32 -21.35 0.78
CA VAL A 185 8.96 -20.30 1.73
C VAL A 185 10.12 -20.08 2.68
N LYS A 186 10.63 -18.85 2.73
CA LYS A 186 11.78 -18.47 3.57
C LYS A 186 11.45 -17.19 4.34
N GLN A 187 12.08 -17.03 5.50
CA GLN A 187 12.04 -15.74 6.21
C GLN A 187 12.83 -14.70 5.42
N HIS A 188 12.34 -13.46 5.38
CA HIS A 188 13.03 -12.40 4.68
C HIS A 188 14.29 -11.97 5.43
N THR A 189 15.43 -12.03 4.75
CA THR A 189 16.72 -11.57 5.26
C THR A 189 17.24 -10.35 4.49
N GLU A 190 18.19 -9.63 5.09
CA GLU A 190 18.92 -8.54 4.41
C GLU A 190 19.63 -9.02 3.13
N ALA A 191 20.17 -10.24 3.15
CA ALA A 191 20.80 -10.85 1.99
C ALA A 191 19.82 -10.99 0.81
N ASP A 192 18.57 -11.37 1.06
CA ASP A 192 17.53 -11.46 0.01
C ASP A 192 17.16 -10.09 -0.57
N TYR A 193 17.28 -9.03 0.23
CA TYR A 193 17.10 -7.66 -0.25
C TYR A 193 18.27 -7.24 -1.14
N HIS A 194 19.50 -7.47 -0.68
CA HIS A 194 20.72 -7.15 -1.43
C HIS A 194 20.85 -7.95 -2.73
N ALA A 195 20.37 -9.20 -2.78
CA ALA A 195 20.38 -10.05 -3.96
C ALA A 195 19.58 -9.46 -5.15
N ARG A 196 18.68 -8.50 -4.91
CA ARG A 196 17.95 -7.79 -5.98
C ARG A 196 18.82 -6.74 -6.68
N TYR A 197 19.90 -6.30 -6.06
CA TYR A 197 20.75 -5.21 -6.53
C TYR A 197 22.01 -5.73 -7.23
N LYS A 198 22.63 -4.86 -8.02
CA LYS A 198 23.91 -5.15 -8.67
C LYS A 198 25.03 -5.22 -7.62
N ALA A 199 25.94 -6.17 -7.79
CA ALA A 199 27.18 -6.23 -7.01
C ALA A 199 28.02 -4.96 -7.19
N ARG A 200 28.83 -4.63 -6.19
CA ARG A 200 29.69 -3.44 -6.17
C ARG A 200 31.16 -3.87 -5.98
N PRO A 201 31.84 -4.31 -7.06
CA PRO A 201 33.19 -4.87 -6.95
C PRO A 201 34.21 -3.88 -6.39
N GLU A 202 34.05 -2.58 -6.65
CA GLU A 202 34.93 -1.53 -6.10
C GLU A 202 34.85 -1.47 -4.57
N LEU A 203 33.65 -1.57 -4.00
CA LEU A 203 33.42 -1.53 -2.56
C LEU A 203 33.97 -2.82 -1.92
N GLU A 204 33.68 -3.97 -2.53
CA GLU A 204 34.20 -5.27 -2.09
C GLU A 204 35.74 -5.29 -2.11
N GLY A 205 36.36 -4.73 -3.15
CA GLY A 205 37.81 -4.59 -3.25
C GLY A 205 38.40 -3.67 -2.18
N LEU A 206 37.75 -2.55 -1.86
CA LEU A 206 38.18 -1.68 -0.77
C LEU A 206 38.03 -2.35 0.61
N MET A 207 36.95 -3.10 0.84
CA MET A 207 36.78 -3.88 2.07
C MET A 207 37.86 -4.96 2.22
N ALA A 208 38.23 -5.61 1.11
CA ALA A 208 39.30 -6.60 1.10
C ALA A 208 40.69 -6.01 1.35
N GLN A 209 40.91 -4.71 1.12
CA GLN A 209 42.17 -4.02 1.43
C GLN A 209 42.24 -3.52 2.89
N ILE A 210 41.08 -3.31 3.52
CA ILE A 210 40.97 -2.86 4.90
C ILE A 210 41.10 -4.04 5.89
N ASN A 211 40.66 -5.23 5.49
CA ASN A 211 40.80 -6.48 6.24
C ASN A 211 42.18 -7.10 6.07
#